data_AF-A0A949CD92-F1
#
_entry.id   AF-A0A949CD92-F1
#
_cell.length_a   1.000
_cell.length_b   1.000
_cell.length_c   1.000
_cell.angle_alpha   90.00
_cell.angle_beta   90.00
_cell.angle_gamma   90.00
#
_symmetry.space_group_name_H-M   'P 1'
#
loop_
_entity.id
_entity.type
_entity.pdbx_description
1 polymer ?
#
loop_
_entity_poly.entity_id
_entity_poly.type
_entity_poly.pdbx_seq_one_letter_code
_entity_poly.pdbx_strand_id
1 'polypeptide(L)'
;MKKIQAPSVPHLVHIETTYACNSNCIFCYNPLRGIPFNKDKIDSIVKSIYELWIPHVYLIGGEPSLLGVRRLNEYIDFLSERSSVTIVTNGVITLKGLSDRLACIGVPIHGNEATHERHTQNRGSYSKAMQSIKQYVDCGFDVRCIPVLTAWNFDQMYDVICLAKDLGMESVFVDRFEDGGLGSRHSSELKPSLNMFKTALGQMIKARDDFKISVGFGTAIPYCLDERLITENMFANCGAGVTFAAVRPNGDVRLCNQSEIVYGNILNESIEKIWAKKHLEEFRNLSWVTDPCRSCPVLYECVCGCKVDSNCSSGYCVDYAVREMKTPIYPAPKLPCDNSFFSFPKEYRQLRVDRFTKINTHHPESYLVTRYQTINIDETAVDVARKLIQMGQCDEKDLVSVFADMVEEEEIRLFVTKMIAIQALHQD
;
A
#
# COMPACT_ATOMS: atom_id res chain seq x y z
N MET A 1 -14.62 -24.81 -6.80
CA MET A 1 -14.34 -23.48 -7.40
C MET A 1 -13.09 -22.92 -6.74
N LYS A 2 -12.13 -22.40 -7.50
CA LYS A 2 -10.98 -21.67 -6.92
C LYS A 2 -11.52 -20.39 -6.25
N LYS A 3 -11.12 -20.13 -5.00
CA LYS A 3 -11.48 -18.93 -4.20
C LYS A 3 -10.18 -18.21 -3.84
N ILE A 4 -10.18 -16.89 -3.83
CA ILE A 4 -9.07 -16.13 -3.27
C ILE A 4 -9.02 -16.43 -1.76
N GLN A 5 -7.89 -16.94 -1.28
CA GLN A 5 -7.70 -17.14 0.16
C GLN A 5 -7.52 -15.78 0.81
N ALA A 6 -8.41 -15.45 1.74
CA ALA A 6 -8.34 -14.25 2.55
C ALA A 6 -7.89 -14.64 3.97
N PRO A 7 -6.93 -13.94 4.57
CA PRO A 7 -6.60 -14.09 5.98
C PRO A 7 -7.80 -13.82 6.89
N SER A 8 -7.72 -14.36 8.11
CA SER A 8 -8.71 -14.17 9.18
C SER A 8 -8.97 -12.69 9.52
N VAL A 9 -7.99 -11.82 9.31
CA VAL A 9 -8.08 -10.36 9.44
C VAL A 9 -7.41 -9.65 8.26
N PRO A 10 -7.75 -8.38 7.95
CA PRO A 10 -6.98 -7.61 6.99
C PRO A 10 -5.52 -7.46 7.44
N HIS A 11 -4.59 -7.49 6.50
CA HIS A 11 -3.18 -7.19 6.75
C HIS A 11 -2.89 -5.68 6.75
N LEU A 12 -3.70 -4.91 6.06
CA LEU A 12 -3.62 -3.46 5.95
C LEU A 12 -4.96 -2.84 6.30
N VAL A 13 -4.95 -1.87 7.23
CA VAL A 13 -6.11 -1.03 7.49
C VAL A 13 -5.77 0.45 7.29
N HIS A 14 -6.53 1.12 6.43
CA HIS A 14 -6.53 2.57 6.34
C HIS A 14 -7.51 3.14 7.37
N ILE A 15 -7.02 3.95 8.30
CA ILE A 15 -7.85 4.74 9.22
C ILE A 15 -7.98 6.14 8.63
N GLU A 16 -9.18 6.49 8.19
CA GLU A 16 -9.48 7.86 7.81
C GLU A 16 -9.72 8.68 9.08
N THR A 17 -8.69 9.44 9.47
CA THR A 17 -8.62 10.16 10.74
C THR A 17 -9.53 11.40 10.79
N THR A 18 -9.93 11.92 9.63
CA THR A 18 -10.85 13.04 9.51
C THR A 18 -11.53 13.03 8.13
N TYR A 19 -12.61 13.80 7.97
CA TYR A 19 -13.11 14.16 6.64
C TYR A 19 -12.58 15.53 6.16
N ALA A 20 -12.06 16.37 7.05
CA ALA A 20 -11.63 17.72 6.72
C ALA A 20 -10.33 17.68 5.91
N CYS A 21 -10.20 18.54 4.90
CA CYS A 21 -8.98 18.69 4.12
C CYS A 21 -8.75 20.18 3.80
N ASN A 22 -7.50 20.62 3.82
CA ASN A 22 -7.09 21.98 3.46
C ASN A 22 -6.77 22.14 1.96
N SER A 23 -7.07 21.13 1.14
CA SER A 23 -6.94 21.14 -0.32
C SER A 23 -8.25 20.70 -0.97
N ASN A 24 -8.45 21.05 -2.24
CA ASN A 24 -9.70 20.80 -2.97
C ASN A 24 -9.45 19.94 -4.22
N CYS A 25 -8.60 18.92 -4.10
CA CYS A 25 -8.15 18.12 -5.24
C CYS A 25 -9.30 17.67 -6.14
N ILE A 26 -9.14 17.87 -7.45
CA ILE A 26 -10.16 17.56 -8.46
C ILE A 26 -10.46 16.08 -8.57
N PHE A 27 -9.50 15.22 -8.22
CA PHE A 27 -9.59 13.75 -8.26
C PHE A 27 -9.98 13.14 -6.91
N CYS A 28 -10.36 13.96 -5.92
CA CYS A 28 -10.53 13.49 -4.55
C CYS A 28 -11.62 12.42 -4.43
N TYR A 29 -11.28 11.29 -3.81
CA TYR A 29 -12.23 10.20 -3.59
C TYR A 29 -13.22 10.48 -2.44
N ASN A 30 -12.99 11.49 -1.58
CA ASN A 30 -13.78 11.70 -0.36
C ASN A 30 -14.98 12.65 -0.61
N PRO A 31 -16.23 12.16 -0.73
CA PRO A 31 -17.41 13.01 -0.92
C PRO A 31 -17.79 13.82 0.32
N LEU A 32 -17.32 13.43 1.50
CA LEU A 32 -17.63 14.06 2.79
C LEU A 32 -16.61 15.15 3.17
N ARG A 33 -15.77 15.58 2.22
CA ARG A 33 -14.72 16.59 2.43
C ARG A 33 -15.28 17.83 3.13
N GLY A 34 -14.70 18.17 4.28
CA GLY A 34 -15.07 19.37 5.06
C GLY A 34 -16.20 19.17 6.07
N ILE A 35 -16.79 17.99 6.15
CA ILE A 35 -17.77 17.68 7.19
C ILE A 35 -17.06 17.55 8.55
N PRO A 36 -17.56 18.22 9.62
CA PRO A 36 -17.03 18.04 10.97
C PRO A 36 -17.11 16.58 11.41
N PHE A 37 -16.12 16.13 12.19
CA PHE A 37 -16.09 14.78 12.73
C PHE A 37 -15.89 14.81 14.24
N ASN A 38 -16.34 13.74 14.91
CA ASN A 38 -16.13 13.57 16.34
C ASN A 38 -14.78 12.89 16.58
N LYS A 39 -13.86 13.58 17.27
CA LYS A 39 -12.51 13.08 17.58
C LYS A 39 -12.53 11.85 18.50
N ASP A 40 -13.49 11.75 19.43
CA ASP A 40 -13.59 10.63 20.37
C ASP A 40 -13.91 9.31 19.66
N LYS A 41 -14.60 9.38 18.51
CA LYS A 41 -14.80 8.21 17.66
C LYS A 41 -13.49 7.71 17.05
N ILE A 42 -12.58 8.62 16.67
CA ILE A 42 -11.27 8.22 16.13
C ILE A 42 -10.44 7.52 17.18
N ASP A 43 -10.42 8.03 18.43
CA ASP A 43 -9.72 7.38 19.53
C ASP A 43 -10.22 5.94 19.73
N SER A 44 -11.54 5.75 19.67
CA SER A 44 -12.17 4.43 19.75
C SER A 44 -11.81 3.53 18.56
N ILE A 45 -11.79 4.06 17.33
CA ILE A 45 -11.39 3.32 16.13
C ILE A 45 -9.92 2.89 16.21
N VAL A 46 -9.02 3.80 16.58
CA VAL A 46 -7.58 3.51 16.74
C VAL A 46 -7.38 2.41 17.78
N LYS A 47 -8.09 2.48 18.92
CA LYS A 47 -8.08 1.42 19.93
C LYS A 47 -8.58 0.09 19.38
N SER A 48 -9.72 0.07 18.69
CA SER A 48 -10.24 -1.16 18.09
C SER A 48 -9.25 -1.78 17.10
N ILE A 49 -8.62 -0.98 16.23
CA ILE A 49 -7.61 -1.47 15.27
C ILE A 49 -6.35 -2.00 15.97
N TYR A 50 -5.90 -1.35 17.04
CA TYR A 50 -4.78 -1.83 17.85
C TYR A 50 -5.06 -3.22 18.46
N GLU A 51 -6.27 -3.46 18.97
CA GLU A 51 -6.63 -4.77 19.55
C GLU A 51 -6.68 -5.92 18.55
N LEU A 52 -6.73 -5.61 17.26
CA LEU A 52 -6.81 -6.60 16.19
C LEU A 52 -5.46 -7.09 15.69
N TRP A 53 -4.35 -6.54 16.19
CA TRP A 53 -3.00 -6.92 15.76
C TRP A 53 -2.84 -6.83 14.23
N ILE A 54 -3.33 -5.74 13.63
CA ILE A 54 -3.19 -5.54 12.19
C ILE A 54 -1.71 -5.29 11.84
N PRO A 55 -1.11 -6.01 10.89
CA PRO A 55 0.28 -5.81 10.47
C PRO A 55 0.61 -4.37 10.05
N HIS A 56 -0.22 -3.76 9.18
CA HIS A 56 0.02 -2.42 8.63
C HIS A 56 -1.16 -1.50 8.87
N VAL A 57 -0.90 -0.30 9.39
CA VAL A 57 -1.93 0.71 9.61
C VAL A 57 -1.52 2.01 8.95
N TYR A 58 -2.40 2.53 8.09
CA TYR A 58 -2.18 3.81 7.41
C TYR A 58 -3.12 4.85 8.01
N LEU A 59 -2.54 5.90 8.59
CA LEU A 59 -3.27 7.07 9.03
C LEU A 59 -3.44 8.02 7.85
N ILE A 60 -4.67 8.12 7.38
CA ILE A 60 -5.06 8.88 6.17
C ILE A 60 -6.31 9.75 6.48
N GLY A 61 -7.03 10.15 5.44
CA GLY A 61 -8.43 10.58 5.52
C GLY A 61 -8.56 12.07 5.72
N GLY A 62 -9.40 12.72 4.89
CA GLY A 62 -9.26 14.15 4.69
C GLY A 62 -7.76 14.48 4.58
N GLU A 63 -7.28 15.38 5.43
CA GLU A 63 -5.86 15.64 5.64
C GLU A 63 -5.46 15.36 7.11
N PRO A 64 -4.64 14.32 7.39
CA PRO A 64 -4.24 13.97 8.76
C PRO A 64 -3.53 15.08 9.52
N SER A 65 -2.80 15.96 8.82
CA SER A 65 -2.09 17.07 9.49
C SER A 65 -3.01 18.05 10.22
N LEU A 66 -4.32 18.04 9.92
CA LEU A 66 -5.33 18.82 10.63
C LEU A 66 -5.65 18.30 12.04
N LEU A 67 -5.26 17.06 12.38
CA LEU A 67 -5.34 16.57 13.77
C LEU A 67 -4.25 17.19 14.66
N GLY A 68 -3.16 17.69 14.05
CA GLY A 68 -1.98 18.19 14.74
C GLY A 68 -0.99 17.10 15.13
N VAL A 69 0.30 17.42 15.08
CA VAL A 69 1.40 16.44 15.26
C VAL A 69 1.35 15.72 16.60
N ARG A 70 0.91 16.39 17.68
CA ARG A 70 0.79 15.75 19.00
C ARG A 70 -0.16 14.54 18.97
N ARG A 71 -1.36 14.72 18.42
CA ARG A 71 -2.37 13.64 18.36
C ARG A 71 -1.95 12.56 17.39
N LEU A 72 -1.30 12.93 16.27
CA LEU A 72 -0.73 11.95 15.35
C LEU A 72 0.34 11.10 16.03
N ASN A 73 1.25 11.69 16.80
CA ASN A 73 2.25 10.93 17.56
C ASN A 73 1.61 10.00 18.60
N GLU A 74 0.58 10.45 19.32
CA GLU A 74 -0.19 9.60 20.24
C GLU A 74 -0.71 8.33 19.52
N TYR A 75 -1.19 8.45 18.28
CA TYR A 75 -1.62 7.29 17.48
C TYR A 75 -0.47 6.47 16.93
N ILE A 76 0.59 7.11 16.41
CA ILE A 76 1.77 6.44 15.87
C ILE A 76 2.40 5.57 16.95
N ASP A 77 2.68 6.15 18.12
CA ASP A 77 3.37 5.46 19.21
C ASP A 77 2.57 4.25 19.71
N PHE A 78 1.25 4.44 19.87
CA PHE A 78 0.35 3.40 20.30
C PHE A 78 0.23 2.25 19.28
N LEU A 79 -0.07 2.57 18.01
CA LEU A 79 -0.21 1.56 16.95
C LEU A 79 1.12 0.86 16.63
N SER A 80 2.25 1.56 16.74
CA SER A 80 3.58 1.04 16.41
C SER A 80 4.10 0.00 17.40
N GLU A 81 3.34 -0.39 18.43
CA GLU A 81 3.65 -1.59 19.21
C GLU A 81 3.30 -2.85 18.41
N ARG A 82 2.18 -2.87 17.69
CA ARG A 82 1.66 -4.06 17.00
C ARG A 82 1.71 -3.96 15.47
N SER A 83 1.76 -2.75 14.94
CA SER A 83 1.70 -2.48 13.50
C SER A 83 2.95 -1.77 12.99
N SER A 84 3.20 -1.82 11.68
CA SER A 84 3.96 -0.82 10.95
C SER A 84 3.02 0.33 10.57
N VAL A 85 3.38 1.57 10.90
CA VAL A 85 2.49 2.73 10.75
C VAL A 85 2.98 3.66 9.65
N THR A 86 2.09 4.01 8.72
CA THR A 86 2.35 4.98 7.64
C THR A 86 1.39 6.16 7.75
N ILE A 87 1.86 7.38 7.47
CA ILE A 87 1.00 8.56 7.30
C ILE A 87 0.92 8.90 5.80
N VAL A 88 -0.27 9.26 5.32
CA VAL A 88 -0.43 9.89 4.00
C VAL A 88 -0.94 11.31 4.18
N THR A 89 -0.14 12.30 3.76
CA THR A 89 -0.45 13.74 3.89
C THR A 89 -0.22 14.45 2.56
N ASN A 90 -0.97 15.51 2.30
CA ASN A 90 -0.74 16.37 1.13
C ASN A 90 0.51 17.26 1.26
N GLY A 91 1.16 17.30 2.44
CA GLY A 91 2.41 18.03 2.66
C GLY A 91 2.27 19.56 2.74
N VAL A 92 1.06 20.12 2.68
CA VAL A 92 0.82 21.57 2.78
C VAL A 92 1.10 22.09 4.19
N ILE A 93 0.77 21.29 5.21
CA ILE A 93 1.14 21.55 6.61
C ILE A 93 2.26 20.59 6.97
N THR A 94 3.40 21.17 7.30
CA THR A 94 4.57 20.43 7.72
C THR A 94 4.43 19.89 9.15
N LEU A 95 4.57 18.58 9.33
CA LEU A 95 4.46 17.87 10.61
C LEU A 95 5.82 17.79 11.32
N LYS A 96 6.17 18.85 12.05
CA LYS A 96 7.43 18.92 12.80
C LYS A 96 7.37 18.09 14.09
N GLY A 97 8.42 17.30 14.35
CA GLY A 97 8.52 16.49 15.56
C GLY A 97 7.64 15.23 15.52
N LEU A 98 7.48 14.63 14.33
CA LEU A 98 6.88 13.30 14.20
C LEU A 98 7.67 12.26 15.01
N SER A 99 6.96 11.26 15.55
CA SER A 99 7.57 10.14 16.24
C SER A 99 8.52 9.37 15.33
N ASP A 100 9.68 8.98 15.86
CA ASP A 100 10.69 8.17 15.16
C ASP A 100 10.26 6.71 14.96
N ARG A 101 9.14 6.29 15.58
CA ARG A 101 8.47 5.00 15.36
C ARG A 101 7.65 4.96 14.08
N LEU A 102 7.46 6.09 13.40
CA LEU A 102 6.78 6.13 12.11
C LEU A 102 7.58 5.35 11.06
N ALA A 103 6.92 4.41 10.39
CA ALA A 103 7.56 3.59 9.37
C ALA A 103 7.76 4.36 8.06
N CYS A 104 6.76 5.12 7.63
CA CYS A 104 6.80 5.83 6.34
C CYS A 104 5.89 7.05 6.35
N ILE A 105 6.24 8.07 5.57
CA ILE A 105 5.36 9.19 5.26
C ILE A 105 5.20 9.36 3.75
N GLY A 106 3.96 9.26 3.27
CA GLY A 106 3.60 9.46 1.87
C GLY A 106 3.21 10.91 1.61
N VAL A 107 3.85 11.53 0.62
CA VAL A 107 3.53 12.89 0.15
C VAL A 107 3.41 12.90 -1.38
N PRO A 108 2.31 13.39 -1.97
CA PRO A 108 2.14 13.39 -3.42
C PRO A 108 2.85 14.58 -4.09
N ILE A 109 3.51 14.33 -5.23
CA ILE A 109 3.89 15.38 -6.19
C ILE A 109 3.31 15.02 -7.57
N HIS A 110 2.22 15.66 -7.98
CA HIS A 110 1.47 15.27 -9.19
C HIS A 110 2.10 15.70 -10.53
N GLY A 111 3.24 16.39 -10.55
CA GLY A 111 3.83 16.98 -11.75
C GLY A 111 4.66 18.20 -11.40
N ASN A 112 4.92 19.04 -12.40
CA ASN A 112 5.46 20.38 -12.16
C ASN A 112 4.50 21.24 -11.32
N GLU A 113 4.94 22.42 -10.88
CA GLU A 113 4.15 23.32 -10.03
C GLU A 113 2.75 23.61 -10.58
N ALA A 114 2.66 23.99 -11.87
CA ALA A 114 1.38 24.31 -12.50
C ALA A 114 0.45 23.09 -12.53
N THR A 115 0.97 21.91 -12.88
CA THR A 115 0.20 20.67 -12.88
C THR A 115 -0.23 20.29 -11.46
N HIS A 116 0.67 20.33 -10.48
CA HIS A 116 0.37 19.98 -9.09
C HIS A 116 -0.72 20.89 -8.52
N GLU A 117 -0.60 22.20 -8.68
CA GLU A 117 -1.58 23.15 -8.11
C GLU A 117 -2.91 23.12 -8.84
N ARG A 118 -2.91 22.82 -10.15
CA ARG A 118 -4.13 22.53 -10.92
C ARG A 118 -4.81 21.26 -10.40
N HIS A 119 -4.05 20.24 -10.02
CA HIS A 119 -4.55 19.00 -9.45
C HIS A 119 -5.14 19.20 -8.05
N THR A 120 -4.45 19.93 -7.17
CA THR A 120 -4.84 20.14 -5.77
C THR A 120 -5.85 21.26 -5.58
N GLN A 121 -6.02 22.14 -6.58
CA GLN A 121 -6.80 23.38 -6.49
C GLN A 121 -6.35 24.23 -5.30
N ASN A 122 -5.04 24.28 -5.06
CA ASN A 122 -4.43 24.93 -3.90
C ASN A 122 -3.13 25.62 -4.30
N ARG A 123 -3.19 26.95 -4.49
CA ARG A 123 -2.03 27.75 -4.89
C ARG A 123 -0.99 27.78 -3.78
N GLY A 124 0.27 27.59 -4.14
CA GLY A 124 1.40 27.41 -3.23
C GLY A 124 1.48 26.02 -2.59
N SER A 125 0.65 25.05 -2.97
CA SER A 125 0.73 23.70 -2.39
C SER A 125 1.99 22.96 -2.82
N TYR A 126 2.47 23.21 -4.05
CA TYR A 126 3.67 22.57 -4.57
C TYR A 126 4.91 22.93 -3.72
N SER A 127 5.20 24.22 -3.57
CA SER A 127 6.35 24.69 -2.78
C SER A 127 6.31 24.23 -1.31
N LYS A 128 5.12 24.21 -0.70
CA LYS A 128 4.94 23.71 0.68
C LYS A 128 5.16 22.20 0.79
N ALA A 129 4.64 21.42 -0.15
CA ALA A 129 4.87 19.98 -0.20
C ALA A 129 6.36 19.66 -0.33
N MET A 130 7.06 20.36 -1.23
CA MET A 130 8.52 20.25 -1.41
C MET A 130 9.29 20.56 -0.12
N GLN A 131 8.90 21.63 0.60
CA GLN A 131 9.51 21.98 1.89
C GLN A 131 9.27 20.89 2.94
N SER A 132 8.05 20.37 3.04
CA SER A 132 7.72 19.31 3.97
C SER A 132 8.50 18.03 3.68
N ILE A 133 8.58 17.62 2.41
CA ILE A 133 9.36 16.46 1.97
C ILE A 133 10.81 16.58 2.40
N LYS A 134 11.46 17.70 2.05
CA LYS A 134 12.85 17.94 2.45
C LYS A 134 13.03 17.84 3.96
N GLN A 135 12.13 18.43 4.73
CA GLN A 135 12.23 18.36 6.19
C GLN A 135 12.01 16.94 6.74
N TYR A 136 11.18 16.11 6.12
CA TYR A 136 11.01 14.71 6.53
C TYR A 136 12.26 13.88 6.20
N VAL A 137 12.83 14.06 5.01
CA VAL A 137 14.09 13.41 4.60
C VAL A 137 15.25 13.84 5.51
N ASP A 138 15.39 15.14 5.79
CA ASP A 138 16.44 15.68 6.68
C ASP A 138 16.31 15.13 8.13
N CYS A 139 15.09 14.74 8.55
CA CYS A 139 14.84 14.07 9.82
C CYS A 139 15.08 12.55 9.80
N GLY A 140 15.45 11.97 8.66
CA GLY A 140 15.71 10.54 8.50
C GLY A 140 14.45 9.68 8.37
N PHE A 141 13.31 10.27 8.02
CA PHE A 141 12.11 9.50 7.69
C PHE A 141 12.22 8.91 6.29
N ASP A 142 11.63 7.72 6.11
CA ASP A 142 11.37 7.19 4.77
C ASP A 142 10.15 7.91 4.18
N VAL A 143 10.38 8.62 3.08
CA VAL A 143 9.42 9.44 2.39
C VAL A 143 9.10 8.83 1.03
N ARG A 144 7.81 8.56 0.81
CA ARG A 144 7.30 8.01 -0.45
C ARG A 144 6.57 9.06 -1.27
N CYS A 145 6.90 9.17 -2.55
CA CYS A 145 6.12 9.96 -3.50
C CYS A 145 4.91 9.14 -3.97
N ILE A 146 3.71 9.70 -3.84
CA ILE A 146 2.45 9.03 -4.21
C ILE A 146 1.62 9.86 -5.19
N PRO A 147 2.11 10.09 -6.42
CA PRO A 147 1.39 10.89 -7.40
C PRO A 147 0.16 10.15 -7.92
N VAL A 148 -0.93 10.89 -8.13
CA VAL A 148 -2.07 10.41 -8.91
C VAL A 148 -1.84 10.70 -10.39
N LEU A 149 -1.77 9.64 -11.21
CA LEU A 149 -1.70 9.67 -12.67
C LEU A 149 -3.09 9.96 -13.27
N THR A 150 -3.17 11.03 -14.05
CA THR A 150 -4.35 11.48 -14.78
C THR A 150 -3.99 11.76 -16.24
N ALA A 151 -5.00 12.05 -17.06
CA ALA A 151 -4.79 12.54 -18.42
C ALA A 151 -4.05 13.90 -18.48
N TRP A 152 -3.90 14.63 -17.37
CA TRP A 152 -3.25 15.94 -17.34
C TRP A 152 -1.76 15.90 -17.02
N ASN A 153 -1.24 14.77 -16.53
CA ASN A 153 0.17 14.62 -16.12
C ASN A 153 0.83 13.34 -16.66
N PHE A 154 0.16 12.60 -17.54
CA PHE A 154 0.63 11.31 -18.03
C PHE A 154 2.01 11.35 -18.70
N ASP A 155 2.42 12.53 -19.17
CA ASP A 155 3.68 12.82 -19.83
C ASP A 155 4.75 13.41 -18.89
N GLN A 156 4.49 13.48 -17.57
CA GLN A 156 5.40 14.06 -16.58
C GLN A 156 5.99 13.04 -15.60
N MET A 157 5.67 11.74 -15.73
CA MET A 157 6.05 10.75 -14.71
C MET A 157 7.56 10.57 -14.59
N TYR A 158 8.31 10.72 -15.69
CA TYR A 158 9.77 10.65 -15.65
C TYR A 158 10.36 11.75 -14.76
N ASP A 159 9.91 13.00 -14.96
CA ASP A 159 10.40 14.16 -14.22
C ASP A 159 9.95 14.14 -12.75
N VAL A 160 8.74 13.65 -12.47
CA VAL A 160 8.26 13.45 -11.09
C VAL A 160 9.14 12.44 -10.34
N ILE A 161 9.54 11.35 -10.98
CA ILE A 161 10.41 10.33 -10.37
C ILE A 161 11.83 10.86 -10.21
N CYS A 162 12.36 11.60 -11.19
CA CYS A 162 13.64 12.31 -11.06
C CYS A 162 13.62 13.24 -9.84
N LEU A 163 12.58 14.07 -9.72
CA LEU A 163 12.44 15.00 -8.62
C LEU A 163 12.35 14.30 -7.26
N ALA A 164 11.58 13.21 -7.17
CA ALA A 164 11.50 12.41 -5.95
C ALA A 164 12.89 11.89 -5.53
N LYS A 165 13.67 11.39 -6.48
CA LYS A 165 15.05 10.96 -6.24
C LYS A 165 15.93 12.12 -5.76
N ASP A 166 15.86 13.28 -6.41
CA ASP A 166 16.66 14.45 -6.07
C ASP A 166 16.35 15.01 -4.67
N LEU A 167 15.10 14.86 -4.22
CA LEU A 167 14.67 15.23 -2.87
C LEU A 167 15.07 14.22 -1.79
N GLY A 168 15.63 13.07 -2.17
CA GLY A 168 16.01 12.00 -1.26
C GLY A 168 14.86 11.09 -0.85
N MET A 169 13.74 11.08 -1.57
CA MET A 169 12.65 10.13 -1.35
C MET A 169 13.07 8.71 -1.75
N GLU A 170 12.61 7.71 -1.01
CA GLU A 170 13.03 6.31 -1.15
C GLU A 170 12.29 5.58 -2.26
N SER A 171 11.05 5.99 -2.54
CA SER A 171 10.19 5.28 -3.50
C SER A 171 9.11 6.16 -4.11
N VAL A 172 8.64 5.75 -5.30
CA VAL A 172 7.51 6.37 -6.01
C VAL A 172 6.46 5.31 -6.33
N PHE A 173 5.26 5.46 -5.76
CA PHE A 173 4.13 4.58 -6.05
C PHE A 173 3.01 5.38 -6.69
N VAL A 174 2.81 5.19 -7.99
CA VAL A 174 1.84 5.95 -8.77
C VAL A 174 0.45 5.36 -8.59
N ASP A 175 -0.52 6.18 -8.20
CA ASP A 175 -1.93 5.81 -8.19
C ASP A 175 -2.56 6.21 -9.51
N ARG A 176 -3.18 5.27 -10.23
CA ARG A 176 -3.93 5.63 -11.42
C ARG A 176 -5.26 6.24 -10.98
N PHE A 177 -5.68 7.34 -11.62
CA PHE A 177 -6.99 7.89 -11.38
C PHE A 177 -8.09 6.87 -11.72
N GLU A 178 -8.99 6.69 -10.77
CA GLU A 178 -10.18 5.86 -10.87
C GLU A 178 -11.42 6.73 -10.66
N ASP A 179 -12.54 6.29 -11.23
CA ASP A 179 -13.80 7.02 -11.20
C ASP A 179 -14.48 6.89 -9.83
N GLY A 180 -14.05 7.68 -8.85
CA GLY A 180 -14.54 7.60 -7.47
C GLY A 180 -14.82 8.95 -6.83
N GLY A 181 -15.71 8.97 -5.83
CA GLY A 181 -15.94 10.13 -4.98
C GLY A 181 -16.25 11.43 -5.70
N LEU A 182 -15.66 12.54 -5.26
CA LEU A 182 -15.79 13.85 -5.92
C LEU A 182 -15.11 13.87 -7.30
N GLY A 183 -14.06 13.07 -7.47
CA GLY A 183 -13.30 12.92 -8.72
C GLY A 183 -14.14 12.46 -9.89
N SER A 184 -15.18 11.67 -9.65
CA SER A 184 -16.12 11.20 -10.67
C SER A 184 -16.71 12.32 -11.54
N ARG A 185 -16.88 13.53 -10.99
CA ARG A 185 -17.40 14.71 -11.72
C ARG A 185 -16.48 15.18 -12.84
N HIS A 186 -15.21 14.81 -12.78
CA HIS A 186 -14.17 15.17 -13.74
C HIS A 186 -13.63 13.93 -14.50
N SER A 187 -14.37 12.82 -14.45
CA SER A 187 -13.94 11.53 -15.00
C SER A 187 -13.54 11.61 -16.48
N SER A 188 -14.33 12.33 -17.30
CA SER A 188 -14.05 12.54 -18.73
C SER A 188 -12.77 13.34 -19.01
N GLU A 189 -12.31 14.14 -18.04
CA GLU A 189 -11.12 14.98 -18.17
C GLU A 189 -9.87 14.33 -17.57
N LEU A 190 -10.04 13.47 -16.56
CA LEU A 190 -8.94 12.95 -15.74
C LEU A 190 -8.57 11.50 -16.05
N LYS A 191 -9.49 10.67 -16.57
CA LYS A 191 -9.18 9.29 -16.94
C LYS A 191 -8.11 9.27 -18.04
N PRO A 192 -6.91 8.71 -17.79
CA PRO A 192 -5.92 8.56 -18.85
C PRO A 192 -6.45 7.56 -19.89
N SER A 193 -6.32 7.92 -21.17
CA SER A 193 -6.53 6.94 -22.24
C SER A 193 -5.50 5.80 -22.15
N LEU A 194 -5.76 4.67 -22.80
CA LEU A 194 -4.80 3.56 -22.84
C LEU A 194 -3.42 4.01 -23.34
N ASN A 195 -3.35 4.86 -24.37
CA ASN A 195 -2.07 5.37 -24.89
C ASN A 195 -1.35 6.28 -23.89
N MET A 196 -2.09 7.13 -23.18
CA MET A 196 -1.54 7.96 -22.11
C MET A 196 -0.98 7.10 -20.98
N PHE A 197 -1.72 6.07 -20.55
CA PHE A 197 -1.24 5.10 -19.57
C PHE A 197 0.05 4.40 -20.03
N LYS A 198 0.10 3.92 -21.28
CA LYS A 198 1.30 3.27 -21.84
C LYS A 198 2.51 4.21 -21.93
N THR A 199 2.27 5.49 -22.17
CA THR A 199 3.30 6.54 -22.16
C THR A 199 3.85 6.72 -20.74
N ALA A 200 2.96 6.91 -19.76
CA ALA A 200 3.33 7.02 -18.35
C ALA A 200 4.10 5.79 -17.85
N LEU A 201 3.64 4.58 -18.19
CA LEU A 201 4.34 3.33 -17.85
C LEU A 201 5.76 3.29 -18.42
N GLY A 202 5.94 3.71 -19.68
CA GLY A 202 7.27 3.80 -20.28
C GLY A 202 8.19 4.79 -19.57
N GLN A 203 7.65 5.95 -19.17
CA GLN A 203 8.38 6.93 -18.37
C GLN A 203 8.76 6.38 -16.99
N MET A 204 7.85 5.67 -16.32
CA MET A 204 8.10 5.06 -15.01
C MET A 204 9.21 4.01 -15.05
N ILE A 205 9.16 3.09 -16.04
CA ILE A 205 10.20 2.06 -16.23
C ILE A 205 11.55 2.71 -16.51
N LYS A 206 11.59 3.68 -17.43
CA LYS A 206 12.82 4.38 -17.78
C LYS A 206 13.42 5.10 -16.56
N ALA A 207 12.60 5.81 -15.79
CA ALA A 207 13.06 6.55 -14.61
C ALA A 207 13.54 5.62 -13.48
N ARG A 208 12.84 4.49 -13.25
CA ARG A 208 13.30 3.44 -12.33
C ARG A 208 14.72 2.98 -12.69
N ASP A 209 14.95 2.73 -13.97
CA ASP A 209 16.21 2.20 -14.46
C ASP A 209 17.34 3.24 -14.48
N ASP A 210 17.03 4.49 -14.82
CA ASP A 210 18.00 5.60 -14.86
C ASP A 210 18.41 6.04 -13.43
N PHE A 211 17.45 6.13 -12.50
CA PHE A 211 17.68 6.70 -11.17
C PHE A 211 17.87 5.66 -10.05
N LYS A 212 17.64 4.38 -10.35
CA LYS A 212 17.74 3.25 -9.40
C LYS A 212 16.94 3.50 -8.11
N ILE A 213 15.75 4.06 -8.26
CA ILE A 213 14.76 4.27 -7.20
C ILE A 213 13.64 3.22 -7.33
N SER A 214 13.05 2.82 -6.20
CA SER A 214 11.89 1.92 -6.22
C SER A 214 10.69 2.62 -6.84
N VAL A 215 10.13 2.04 -7.90
CA VAL A 215 8.96 2.57 -8.62
C VAL A 215 7.92 1.48 -8.79
N GLY A 216 6.66 1.79 -8.52
CA GLY A 216 5.54 0.88 -8.72
C GLY A 216 4.20 1.58 -8.82
N PHE A 217 3.12 0.81 -8.74
CA PHE A 217 1.76 1.33 -8.66
C PHE A 217 1.18 1.13 -7.26
N GLY A 218 0.46 2.13 -6.74
CA GLY A 218 -0.33 2.02 -5.50
C GLY A 218 -1.76 1.52 -5.76
N THR A 219 -2.21 1.59 -7.01
CA THR A 219 -3.52 1.15 -7.48
C THR A 219 -3.39 -0.12 -8.31
N ALA A 220 -4.37 -1.04 -8.20
CA ALA A 220 -4.34 -2.29 -8.95
C ALA A 220 -4.49 -2.05 -10.46
N ILE A 221 -3.57 -2.58 -11.27
CA ILE A 221 -3.53 -2.37 -12.72
C ILE A 221 -3.80 -3.70 -13.45
N PRO A 222 -4.75 -3.76 -14.40
CA PRO A 222 -4.97 -4.96 -15.21
C PRO A 222 -3.76 -5.32 -16.07
N TYR A 223 -3.32 -6.58 -16.03
CA TYR A 223 -2.13 -7.02 -16.76
C TYR A 223 -2.28 -6.95 -18.28
N CYS A 224 -3.52 -7.01 -18.77
CA CYS A 224 -3.84 -6.93 -20.20
C CYS A 224 -3.75 -5.53 -20.80
N LEU A 225 -3.43 -4.49 -20.01
CA LEU A 225 -3.25 -3.13 -20.54
C LEU A 225 -1.94 -2.97 -21.30
N ASP A 226 -0.87 -3.63 -20.83
CA ASP A 226 0.46 -3.57 -21.44
C ASP A 226 1.31 -4.75 -20.96
N GLU A 227 2.01 -5.43 -21.88
CA GLU A 227 2.86 -6.59 -21.54
C GLU A 227 3.99 -6.25 -20.57
N ARG A 228 4.46 -4.99 -20.58
CA ARG A 228 5.52 -4.51 -19.70
C ARG A 228 5.12 -4.57 -18.24
N LEU A 229 3.82 -4.57 -17.92
CA LEU A 229 3.37 -4.76 -16.54
C LEU A 229 3.95 -6.06 -15.98
N ILE A 230 3.90 -7.16 -16.73
CA ILE A 230 4.44 -8.46 -16.29
C ILE A 230 5.94 -8.52 -16.51
N THR A 231 6.43 -8.19 -17.72
CA THR A 231 7.85 -8.41 -18.06
C THR A 231 8.81 -7.52 -17.26
N GLU A 232 8.34 -6.36 -16.80
CA GLU A 232 9.11 -5.41 -15.99
C GLU A 232 8.70 -5.42 -14.51
N ASN A 233 7.82 -6.33 -14.09
CA ASN A 233 7.28 -6.38 -12.72
C ASN A 233 6.67 -5.04 -12.26
N MET A 234 5.95 -4.36 -13.16
CA MET A 234 5.29 -3.07 -12.95
C MET A 234 3.80 -3.23 -12.68
N PHE A 235 3.39 -4.20 -11.86
CA PHE A 235 1.99 -4.43 -11.52
C PHE A 235 1.74 -4.32 -10.01
N ALA A 236 0.48 -4.08 -9.66
CA ALA A 236 -0.01 -4.14 -8.29
C ALA A 236 -1.33 -4.91 -8.28
N ASN A 237 -1.50 -5.76 -7.27
CA ASN A 237 -2.70 -6.57 -7.10
C ASN A 237 -3.66 -5.90 -6.11
N CYS A 238 -4.96 -6.07 -6.33
CA CYS A 238 -5.98 -5.50 -5.45
C CYS A 238 -6.08 -6.30 -4.15
N GLY A 239 -5.69 -5.69 -3.03
CA GLY A 239 -5.91 -6.27 -1.70
C GLY A 239 -7.31 -6.04 -1.14
N ALA A 240 -8.14 -5.21 -1.79
CA ALA A 240 -9.41 -4.75 -1.25
C ALA A 240 -10.31 -5.92 -0.84
N GLY A 241 -10.78 -5.96 0.41
CA GLY A 241 -11.62 -7.05 0.90
C GLY A 241 -10.94 -8.41 1.04
N VAL A 242 -9.65 -8.53 0.73
CA VAL A 242 -8.85 -9.77 0.89
C VAL A 242 -7.78 -9.56 1.97
N THR A 243 -6.94 -8.55 1.81
CA THR A 243 -5.88 -8.16 2.76
C THR A 243 -5.97 -6.70 3.18
N PHE A 244 -6.85 -5.91 2.56
CA PHE A 244 -7.00 -4.47 2.78
C PHE A 244 -8.44 -4.11 3.17
N ALA A 245 -8.58 -3.29 4.21
CA ALA A 245 -9.82 -2.61 4.59
C ALA A 245 -9.59 -1.12 4.86
N ALA A 246 -10.64 -0.32 4.76
CA ALA A 246 -10.61 1.08 5.17
C ALA A 246 -11.74 1.39 6.17
N VAL A 247 -11.46 2.28 7.12
CA VAL A 247 -12.40 2.70 8.15
C VAL A 247 -12.60 4.20 8.08
N ARG A 248 -13.85 4.64 7.89
CA ARG A 248 -14.25 6.05 7.89
C ARG A 248 -14.21 6.65 9.31
N PRO A 249 -14.16 7.99 9.44
CA PRO A 249 -14.24 8.67 10.74
C PRO A 249 -15.49 8.36 11.59
N ASN A 250 -16.56 7.86 10.97
CA ASN A 250 -17.79 7.46 11.68
C ASN A 250 -17.78 5.97 12.10
N GLY A 251 -16.72 5.21 11.79
CA GLY A 251 -16.56 3.80 12.08
C GLY A 251 -16.93 2.85 10.94
N ASP A 252 -17.45 3.34 9.81
CA ASP A 252 -17.88 2.48 8.70
C ASP A 252 -16.68 1.77 8.05
N VAL A 253 -16.79 0.46 7.90
CA VAL A 253 -15.77 -0.42 7.33
C VAL A 253 -16.09 -0.71 5.85
N ARG A 254 -15.08 -0.53 5.00
CA ARG A 254 -15.15 -0.63 3.52
C ARG A 254 -13.99 -1.48 2.99
N LEU A 255 -14.10 -2.00 1.75
CA LEU A 255 -13.04 -2.83 1.15
C LEU A 255 -11.76 -2.04 0.84
N CYS A 256 -11.93 -0.77 0.51
CA CYS A 256 -10.85 0.17 0.28
C CYS A 256 -11.37 1.58 0.57
N ASN A 257 -10.45 2.54 0.67
CA ASN A 257 -10.79 3.93 0.95
C ASN A 257 -11.63 4.58 -0.15
N GLN A 258 -11.67 4.02 -1.37
CA GLN A 258 -12.46 4.55 -2.48
C GLN A 258 -13.80 3.82 -2.71
N SER A 259 -14.04 2.70 -2.02
CA SER A 259 -15.31 1.95 -2.16
C SER A 259 -16.44 2.70 -1.46
N GLU A 260 -17.63 2.79 -2.05
CA GLU A 260 -18.80 3.37 -1.37
C GLU A 260 -19.60 2.32 -0.56
N ILE A 261 -19.27 1.03 -0.71
CA ILE A 261 -19.99 -0.06 -0.06
C ILE A 261 -19.50 -0.22 1.38
N VAL A 262 -20.44 -0.16 2.33
CA VAL A 262 -20.20 -0.34 3.77
C VAL A 262 -20.58 -1.75 4.19
N TYR A 263 -19.67 -2.45 4.85
CA TYR A 263 -19.84 -3.85 5.28
C TYR A 263 -20.19 -3.98 6.76
N GLY A 264 -20.02 -2.90 7.53
CA GLY A 264 -20.31 -2.85 8.96
C GLY A 264 -19.73 -1.59 9.58
N ASN A 265 -19.84 -1.49 10.90
CA ASN A 265 -19.28 -0.36 11.65
C ASN A 265 -18.48 -0.89 12.84
N ILE A 266 -17.19 -0.56 12.90
CA ILE A 266 -16.24 -1.08 13.89
C ILE A 266 -16.56 -0.65 15.34
N LEU A 267 -17.38 0.39 15.51
CA LEU A 267 -17.81 0.85 16.84
C LEU A 267 -18.96 0.01 17.40
N ASN A 268 -19.63 -0.77 16.55
CA ASN A 268 -20.80 -1.58 16.92
C ASN A 268 -20.56 -3.09 16.79
N GLU A 269 -19.58 -3.49 15.97
CA GLU A 269 -19.28 -4.88 15.63
C GLU A 269 -17.77 -5.06 15.46
N SER A 270 -17.21 -6.20 15.87
CA SER A 270 -15.78 -6.46 15.72
C SER A 270 -15.39 -6.63 14.24
N ILE A 271 -14.16 -6.28 13.87
CA ILE A 271 -13.75 -6.34 12.45
C ILE A 271 -13.81 -7.78 11.91
N GLU A 272 -13.53 -8.78 12.74
CA GLU A 272 -13.47 -10.19 12.34
C GLU A 272 -14.86 -10.66 11.93
N LYS A 273 -15.90 -10.24 12.66
CA LYS A 273 -17.29 -10.51 12.29
C LYS A 273 -17.66 -9.81 10.99
N ILE A 274 -17.27 -8.56 10.81
CA ILE A 274 -17.47 -7.82 9.56
C ILE A 274 -16.74 -8.54 8.40
N TRP A 275 -15.50 -8.98 8.62
CA TRP A 275 -14.61 -9.62 7.65
C TRP A 275 -15.06 -11.01 7.22
N ALA A 276 -15.86 -11.68 8.05
CA ALA A 276 -16.44 -12.99 7.79
C ALA A 276 -17.82 -12.93 7.09
N LYS A 277 -18.38 -11.74 6.82
CA LYS A 277 -19.71 -11.62 6.21
C LYS A 277 -19.77 -12.19 4.80
N LYS A 278 -20.90 -12.86 4.47
CA LYS A 278 -21.17 -13.46 3.15
C LYS A 278 -21.02 -12.50 1.97
N HIS A 279 -21.33 -11.22 2.15
CA HIS A 279 -21.19 -10.23 1.08
C HIS A 279 -19.73 -10.01 0.64
N LEU A 280 -18.75 -10.23 1.55
CA LEU A 280 -17.33 -10.28 1.19
C LEU A 280 -16.96 -11.55 0.42
N GLU A 281 -17.67 -12.65 0.65
CA GLU A 281 -17.42 -13.90 -0.06
C GLU A 281 -17.75 -13.79 -1.54
N GLU A 282 -18.81 -13.08 -1.89
CA GLU A 282 -19.16 -12.76 -3.28
C GLU A 282 -18.02 -12.01 -3.98
N PHE A 283 -17.39 -11.06 -3.27
CA PHE A 283 -16.21 -10.38 -3.79
C PHE A 283 -15.04 -11.35 -3.99
N ARG A 284 -14.72 -12.17 -2.98
CA ARG A 284 -13.55 -13.08 -2.93
C ARG A 284 -13.67 -14.32 -3.82
N ASN A 285 -14.88 -14.76 -4.13
CA ASN A 285 -15.15 -15.91 -4.99
C ASN A 285 -15.21 -15.53 -6.48
N LEU A 286 -15.14 -14.22 -6.79
CA LEU A 286 -15.15 -13.68 -8.14
C LEU A 286 -16.42 -13.99 -8.95
N SER A 287 -17.55 -14.29 -8.30
CA SER A 287 -18.81 -14.61 -8.99
C SER A 287 -19.38 -13.44 -9.77
N TRP A 288 -19.02 -12.21 -9.41
CA TRP A 288 -19.41 -10.97 -10.09
C TRP A 288 -18.65 -10.72 -11.40
N VAL A 289 -17.52 -11.40 -11.63
CA VAL A 289 -16.63 -11.12 -12.77
C VAL A 289 -17.32 -11.49 -14.09
N THR A 290 -17.24 -10.60 -15.07
CA THR A 290 -17.77 -10.79 -16.43
C THR A 290 -16.66 -11.03 -17.45
N ASP A 291 -17.01 -11.52 -18.64
CA ASP A 291 -16.09 -11.54 -19.76
C ASP A 291 -15.64 -10.12 -20.13
N PRO A 292 -14.39 -9.94 -20.61
CA PRO A 292 -13.43 -10.98 -20.99
C PRO A 292 -12.64 -11.59 -19.81
N CYS A 293 -12.71 -11.01 -18.61
CA CYS A 293 -11.90 -11.44 -17.47
C CYS A 293 -12.33 -12.80 -16.90
N ARG A 294 -13.63 -13.13 -16.94
CA ARG A 294 -14.16 -14.41 -16.46
C ARG A 294 -13.47 -15.62 -17.11
N SER A 295 -13.19 -15.52 -18.40
CA SER A 295 -12.52 -16.55 -19.18
C SER A 295 -11.00 -16.39 -19.24
N CYS A 296 -10.42 -15.42 -18.50
CA CYS A 296 -8.99 -15.11 -18.55
C CYS A 296 -8.16 -16.14 -17.75
N PRO A 297 -7.06 -16.69 -18.30
CA PRO A 297 -6.23 -17.67 -17.60
C PRO A 297 -5.56 -17.14 -16.32
N VAL A 298 -5.33 -15.84 -16.21
CA VAL A 298 -4.64 -15.18 -15.07
C VAL A 298 -5.60 -14.39 -14.17
N LEU A 299 -6.88 -14.78 -14.15
CA LEU A 299 -7.93 -14.09 -13.38
C LEU A 299 -7.59 -14.00 -11.87
N TYR A 300 -7.00 -15.05 -11.30
CA TYR A 300 -6.76 -15.13 -9.85
C TYR A 300 -5.54 -14.33 -9.40
N GLU A 301 -4.63 -14.03 -10.32
CA GLU A 301 -3.44 -13.22 -10.10
C GLU A 301 -3.74 -11.74 -10.35
N CYS A 302 -4.39 -11.42 -11.47
CA CYS A 302 -4.69 -10.04 -11.86
C CYS A 302 -5.93 -9.48 -11.14
N VAL A 303 -6.91 -10.33 -10.83
CA VAL A 303 -8.17 -9.97 -10.16
C VAL A 303 -8.90 -8.80 -10.85
N CYS A 304 -8.78 -8.69 -12.17
CA CYS A 304 -9.46 -7.68 -13.01
C CYS A 304 -9.12 -6.21 -12.70
N GLY A 305 -7.93 -5.88 -12.18
CA GLY A 305 -7.49 -4.49 -11.94
C GLY A 305 -8.21 -3.77 -10.80
N CYS A 306 -8.44 -2.46 -10.93
CA CYS A 306 -9.21 -1.72 -9.92
C CYS A 306 -10.72 -2.03 -10.04
N LYS A 307 -11.45 -1.83 -8.94
CA LYS A 307 -12.91 -2.09 -8.81
C LYS A 307 -13.72 -0.81 -8.64
N VAL A 308 -13.03 0.32 -8.50
CA VAL A 308 -13.63 1.62 -8.23
C VAL A 308 -14.13 2.18 -9.56
N ASP A 309 -15.44 2.29 -9.68
CA ASP A 309 -16.08 3.06 -10.74
C ASP A 309 -17.45 3.53 -10.26
N SER A 310 -17.72 4.83 -10.36
CA SER A 310 -18.99 5.44 -9.94
C SER A 310 -20.18 4.89 -10.74
N ASN A 311 -19.96 4.45 -11.98
CA ASN A 311 -20.96 3.79 -12.82
C ASN A 311 -21.30 2.37 -12.35
N CYS A 312 -20.53 1.82 -11.40
CA CYS A 312 -20.71 0.50 -10.81
C CYS A 312 -21.08 0.57 -9.33
N SER A 313 -21.61 1.71 -8.86
CA SER A 313 -21.82 2.03 -7.43
C SER A 313 -22.65 1.01 -6.61
N SER A 314 -23.47 0.18 -7.26
CA SER A 314 -24.24 -0.89 -6.60
C SER A 314 -23.52 -2.23 -6.47
N GLY A 315 -22.28 -2.35 -6.96
CA GLY A 315 -21.52 -3.60 -6.93
C GLY A 315 -20.05 -3.42 -7.33
N TYR A 316 -19.50 -4.44 -7.98
CA TYR A 316 -18.12 -4.44 -8.47
C TYR A 316 -18.12 -4.59 -9.98
N CYS A 317 -17.15 -3.97 -10.65
CA CYS A 317 -16.96 -4.20 -12.07
C CYS A 317 -15.49 -4.40 -12.41
N VAL A 318 -15.28 -5.00 -13.58
CA VAL A 318 -13.98 -5.06 -14.22
C VAL A 318 -13.50 -3.63 -14.45
N ASP A 319 -12.21 -3.41 -14.25
CA ASP A 319 -11.53 -2.14 -14.49
C ASP A 319 -12.01 -1.42 -15.75
N TYR A 320 -12.23 -0.10 -15.66
CA TYR A 320 -12.79 0.67 -16.78
C TYR A 320 -11.94 0.55 -18.05
N ALA A 321 -10.61 0.51 -17.92
CA ALA A 321 -9.72 0.45 -19.08
C ALA A 321 -9.88 -0.89 -19.81
N VAL A 322 -10.21 -1.97 -19.11
CA VAL A 322 -10.50 -3.27 -19.74
C VAL A 322 -11.86 -3.29 -20.41
N ARG A 323 -12.88 -2.69 -19.79
CA ARG A 323 -14.23 -2.59 -20.38
C ARG A 323 -14.25 -1.71 -21.62
N GLU A 324 -13.40 -0.70 -21.68
CA GLU A 324 -13.27 0.23 -22.82
C GLU A 324 -12.34 -0.29 -23.93
N MET A 325 -11.55 -1.34 -23.67
CA MET A 325 -10.68 -1.95 -24.69
C MET A 325 -11.49 -2.72 -25.73
N LYS A 326 -11.23 -2.43 -27.01
CA LYS A 326 -11.81 -3.18 -28.15
C LYS A 326 -11.29 -4.61 -28.26
N THR A 327 -10.03 -4.84 -27.88
CA THR A 327 -9.39 -6.16 -27.94
C THR A 327 -8.41 -6.27 -26.77
N PRO A 328 -8.73 -7.05 -25.72
CA PRO A 328 -7.83 -7.23 -24.59
C PRO A 328 -6.58 -7.99 -25.05
N ILE A 329 -5.41 -7.52 -24.60
CA ILE A 329 -4.16 -8.25 -24.82
C ILE A 329 -4.15 -9.41 -23.82
N TYR A 330 -4.10 -10.65 -24.30
CA TYR A 330 -3.87 -11.78 -23.40
C TYR A 330 -2.39 -11.77 -22.99
N PRO A 331 -2.07 -11.64 -21.69
CA PRO A 331 -0.69 -11.64 -21.26
C PRO A 331 -0.04 -12.99 -21.58
N ALA A 332 1.24 -12.97 -21.95
CA ALA A 332 2.02 -14.20 -22.09
C ALA A 332 2.12 -14.92 -20.72
N PRO A 333 2.03 -16.25 -20.67
CA PRO A 333 1.94 -17.04 -19.44
C PRO A 333 3.25 -17.16 -18.64
N LYS A 334 4.18 -16.22 -18.72
CA LYS A 334 5.31 -16.21 -17.79
C LYS A 334 4.90 -15.52 -16.48
N LEU A 335 4.27 -16.30 -15.61
CA LEU A 335 4.36 -16.10 -14.16
C LEU A 335 5.40 -17.09 -13.61
N PRO A 336 6.71 -16.77 -13.68
CA PRO A 336 7.68 -17.54 -12.93
C PRO A 336 7.49 -17.24 -11.43
N CYS A 337 6.96 -18.20 -10.67
CA CYS A 337 7.27 -18.30 -9.24
C CYS A 337 8.72 -18.80 -9.15
N ASP A 338 9.68 -17.91 -9.37
CA ASP A 338 11.07 -18.32 -9.29
C ASP A 338 11.57 -18.26 -7.86
N ASN A 339 11.19 -19.27 -7.08
CA ASN A 339 11.82 -19.54 -5.77
C ASN A 339 13.26 -20.05 -5.91
N SER A 340 13.81 -20.18 -7.13
CA SER A 340 15.10 -20.85 -7.38
C SER A 340 16.32 -19.93 -7.40
N PHE A 341 16.18 -18.63 -7.12
CA PHE A 341 17.28 -17.64 -7.23
C PHE A 341 17.86 -17.13 -5.91
N PHE A 342 17.47 -17.68 -4.76
CA PHE A 342 18.11 -17.29 -3.51
C PHE A 342 19.35 -18.16 -3.27
N SER A 343 20.53 -17.57 -3.47
CA SER A 343 21.81 -18.12 -3.02
C SER A 343 22.32 -17.32 -1.83
N PHE A 344 22.97 -17.98 -0.87
CA PHE A 344 23.67 -17.31 0.23
C PHE A 344 25.19 -17.29 -0.02
N PRO A 345 25.92 -16.29 0.52
CA PRO A 345 27.38 -16.24 0.43
C PRO A 345 28.03 -17.45 1.12
N LYS A 346 29.28 -17.79 0.78
CA LYS A 346 29.99 -18.89 1.47
C LYS A 346 30.21 -18.59 2.95
N GLU A 347 30.65 -17.37 3.25
CA GLU A 347 30.90 -16.89 4.61
C GLU A 347 29.61 -16.54 5.35
N TYR A 348 29.61 -16.72 6.67
CA TYR A 348 28.53 -16.28 7.55
C TYR A 348 28.45 -14.75 7.60
N ARG A 349 27.22 -14.24 7.69
CA ARG A 349 26.92 -12.80 7.70
C ARG A 349 26.80 -12.27 9.12
N GLN A 350 27.14 -11.00 9.29
CA GLN A 350 26.71 -10.22 10.46
C GLN A 350 25.31 -9.66 10.18
N LEU A 351 24.38 -9.96 11.07
CA LEU A 351 22.96 -9.68 10.89
C LEU A 351 22.50 -8.70 11.96
N ARG A 352 21.67 -7.74 11.54
CA ARG A 352 20.95 -6.84 12.44
C ARG A 352 19.48 -6.81 12.07
N VAL A 353 18.60 -7.06 13.05
CA VAL A 353 17.16 -7.04 12.82
C VAL A 353 16.68 -5.61 12.55
N ASP A 354 15.86 -5.44 11.50
CA ASP A 354 15.22 -4.15 11.24
C ASP A 354 14.24 -3.80 12.37
N ARG A 355 14.22 -2.53 12.78
CA ARG A 355 13.41 -2.07 13.93
C ARG A 355 11.90 -2.22 13.74
N PHE A 356 11.44 -2.40 12.49
CA PHE A 356 10.03 -2.62 12.17
C PHE A 356 9.67 -4.12 12.07
N THR A 357 10.67 -5.01 12.12
CA THR A 357 10.46 -6.46 12.07
C THR A 357 9.75 -6.96 13.33
N LYS A 358 8.61 -7.61 13.14
CA LYS A 358 7.78 -8.18 14.20
C LYS A 358 7.22 -9.52 13.78
N ILE A 359 6.84 -10.31 14.78
CA ILE A 359 6.10 -11.55 14.59
C ILE A 359 4.70 -11.37 15.17
N ASN A 360 3.71 -11.80 14.41
CA ASN A 360 2.33 -11.80 14.82
C ASN A 360 1.79 -13.24 14.78
N THR A 361 1.52 -13.79 15.96
CA THR A 361 0.86 -15.10 16.14
C THR A 361 -0.47 -14.96 16.88
N HIS A 362 -1.10 -13.79 16.81
CA HIS A 362 -2.38 -13.52 17.48
C HIS A 362 -3.56 -14.19 16.77
N HIS A 363 -3.42 -14.42 15.46
CA HIS A 363 -4.42 -15.02 14.60
C HIS A 363 -4.08 -16.48 14.30
N PRO A 364 -5.01 -17.29 13.73
CA PRO A 364 -4.74 -18.66 13.34
C PRO A 364 -3.52 -18.81 12.41
N GLU A 365 -3.31 -17.81 11.55
CA GLU A 365 -2.11 -17.71 10.73
C GLU A 365 -1.01 -16.93 11.46
N SER A 366 0.25 -17.34 11.24
CA SER A 366 1.42 -16.63 11.76
C SER A 366 2.06 -15.77 10.68
N TYR A 367 2.41 -14.54 11.04
CA TYR A 367 2.96 -13.56 10.13
C TYR A 367 4.29 -13.01 10.61
N LEU A 368 5.24 -12.86 9.68
CA LEU A 368 6.32 -11.91 9.78
C LEU A 368 5.85 -10.56 9.22
N VAL A 369 5.99 -9.51 10.01
CA VAL A 369 5.65 -8.14 9.63
C VAL A 369 6.96 -7.37 9.50
N THR A 370 7.24 -6.83 8.32
CA THR A 370 8.39 -5.94 8.08
C THR A 370 7.90 -4.49 7.98
N ARG A 371 8.80 -3.57 7.63
CA ARG A 371 8.42 -2.18 7.36
C ARG A 371 7.27 -2.04 6.35
N TYR A 372 7.26 -2.88 5.31
CA TYR A 372 6.34 -2.76 4.16
C TYR A 372 5.58 -4.03 3.80
N GLN A 373 5.97 -5.19 4.34
CA GLN A 373 5.46 -6.47 3.88
C GLN A 373 4.90 -7.28 5.05
N THR A 374 3.94 -8.15 4.72
CA THR A 374 3.44 -9.19 5.62
C THR A 374 3.63 -10.51 4.92
N ILE A 375 4.29 -11.45 5.58
CA ILE A 375 4.64 -12.74 5.01
C ILE A 375 4.13 -13.83 5.94
N ASN A 376 3.40 -14.78 5.39
CA ASN A 376 2.96 -15.96 6.13
C ASN A 376 4.18 -16.85 6.41
N ILE A 377 4.32 -17.28 7.65
CA ILE A 377 5.42 -18.13 8.11
C ILE A 377 4.86 -19.33 8.87
N ASP A 378 5.53 -20.47 8.74
CA ASP A 378 5.22 -21.69 9.50
C ASP A 378 5.83 -21.66 10.92
N GLU A 379 5.55 -22.68 11.72
CA GLU A 379 6.00 -22.76 13.12
C GLU A 379 7.53 -22.73 13.24
N THR A 380 8.25 -23.42 12.36
CA THR A 380 9.71 -23.44 12.35
C THR A 380 10.27 -22.05 12.05
N ALA A 381 9.75 -21.37 11.03
CA ALA A 381 10.14 -20.01 10.68
C ALA A 381 9.81 -19.01 11.79
N VAL A 382 8.71 -19.21 12.53
CA VAL A 382 8.37 -18.41 13.71
C VAL A 382 9.46 -18.53 14.78
N ASP A 383 9.93 -19.73 15.08
CA ASP A 383 10.94 -19.92 16.13
C ASP A 383 12.30 -19.34 15.74
N VAL A 384 12.72 -19.52 14.48
CA VAL A 384 13.94 -18.88 13.94
C VAL A 384 13.83 -17.35 14.00
N ALA A 385 12.70 -16.79 13.57
CA ALA A 385 12.48 -15.34 13.59
C ALA A 385 12.43 -14.79 15.03
N ARG A 386 11.79 -15.51 15.98
CA ARG A 386 11.75 -15.09 17.40
C ARG A 386 13.16 -15.03 17.97
N LYS A 387 13.99 -16.03 17.65
CA LYS A 387 15.37 -16.07 18.13
C LYS A 387 16.20 -14.93 17.54
N LEU A 388 16.07 -14.68 16.24
CA LEU A 388 16.71 -13.54 15.57
C LEU A 388 16.32 -12.21 16.24
N ILE A 389 15.03 -11.96 16.45
CA ILE A 389 14.53 -10.74 17.11
C ILE A 389 15.08 -10.63 18.54
N GLN A 390 15.16 -11.74 19.29
CA GLN A 390 15.73 -11.75 20.63
C GLN A 390 17.22 -11.41 20.65
N MET A 391 17.98 -11.90 19.66
CA MET A 391 19.42 -11.64 19.55
C MET A 391 19.69 -10.19 19.11
N GLY A 392 18.82 -9.61 18.28
CA GLY A 392 18.90 -8.23 17.80
C GLY A 392 20.01 -8.01 16.77
N GLN A 393 21.27 -8.20 17.19
CA GLN A 393 22.44 -8.26 16.32
C GLN A 393 23.18 -9.58 16.58
N CYS A 394 23.48 -10.35 15.54
CA CYS A 394 24.13 -11.64 15.68
C CYS A 394 24.95 -12.06 14.45
N ASP A 395 25.88 -12.98 14.69
CA ASP A 395 26.52 -13.74 13.62
C ASP A 395 25.53 -14.82 13.12
N GLU A 396 25.38 -14.94 11.80
CA GLU A 396 24.59 -16.00 11.18
C GLU A 396 25.02 -17.40 11.65
N LYS A 397 26.30 -17.61 11.97
CA LYS A 397 26.82 -18.85 12.52
C LYS A 397 26.23 -19.20 13.88
N ASP A 398 25.99 -18.21 14.72
CA ASP A 398 25.37 -18.41 16.03
C ASP A 398 23.92 -18.87 15.86
N LEU A 399 23.21 -18.29 14.88
CA LEU A 399 21.85 -18.71 14.54
C LEU A 399 21.83 -20.16 14.05
N VAL A 400 22.72 -20.53 13.13
CA VAL A 400 22.86 -21.92 12.65
C VAL A 400 23.11 -22.87 13.81
N SER A 401 24.01 -22.49 14.73
CA SER A 401 24.36 -23.32 15.89
C SER A 401 23.18 -23.54 16.84
N VAL A 402 22.28 -22.56 17.00
CA VAL A 402 21.09 -22.67 17.86
C VAL A 402 20.04 -23.66 17.31
N PHE A 403 19.93 -23.77 15.98
CA PHE A 403 18.90 -24.59 15.31
C PHE A 403 19.46 -25.85 14.65
N ALA A 404 20.74 -26.17 14.85
CA ALA A 404 21.44 -27.28 14.19
C ALA A 404 20.77 -28.66 14.40
N ASP A 405 20.08 -28.87 15.52
CA ASP A 405 19.37 -30.13 15.82
C ASP A 405 17.96 -30.20 15.19
N MET A 406 17.46 -29.10 14.62
CA MET A 406 16.07 -28.97 14.14
C MET A 406 15.96 -28.63 12.65
N VAL A 407 16.91 -27.88 12.11
CA VAL A 407 16.86 -27.33 10.75
C VAL A 407 18.26 -27.45 10.12
N GLU A 408 18.32 -27.92 8.88
CA GLU A 408 19.57 -27.99 8.13
C GLU A 408 20.19 -26.60 7.94
N GLU A 409 21.51 -26.51 8.01
CA GLU A 409 22.22 -25.23 7.87
C GLU A 409 21.80 -24.48 6.60
N GLU A 410 21.73 -25.17 5.46
CA GLU A 410 21.34 -24.59 4.18
C GLU A 410 19.97 -23.89 4.23
N GLU A 411 19.00 -24.47 4.94
CA GLU A 411 17.66 -23.90 5.07
C GLU A 411 17.66 -22.62 5.92
N ILE A 412 18.44 -22.59 7.01
CA ILE A 412 18.61 -21.39 7.85
C ILE A 412 19.26 -20.27 7.04
N ARG A 413 20.31 -20.57 6.28
CA ARG A 413 21.04 -19.58 5.49
C ARG A 413 20.19 -19.05 4.32
N LEU A 414 19.37 -19.91 3.73
CA LEU A 414 18.37 -19.51 2.74
C LEU A 414 17.29 -18.63 3.36
N PHE A 415 16.80 -18.97 4.56
CA PHE A 415 15.85 -18.17 5.32
C PHE A 415 16.40 -16.76 5.60
N VAL A 416 17.64 -16.65 6.07
CA VAL A 416 18.30 -15.35 6.29
C VAL A 416 18.37 -14.54 4.99
N THR A 417 18.66 -15.16 3.86
CA THR A 417 18.69 -14.48 2.55
C THR A 417 17.32 -13.92 2.18
N LYS A 418 16.25 -14.70 2.39
CA LYS A 418 14.87 -14.25 2.17
C LYS A 418 14.52 -13.09 3.12
N MET A 419 14.93 -13.18 4.38
CA MET A 419 14.72 -12.14 5.40
C MET A 419 15.42 -10.82 5.04
N ILE A 420 16.61 -10.86 4.46
CA ILE A 420 17.31 -9.67 3.95
C ILE A 420 16.57 -9.09 2.74
N ALA A 421 16.13 -9.95 1.81
CA ALA A 421 15.42 -9.50 0.59
C ALA A 421 14.12 -8.74 0.87
N ILE A 422 13.46 -9.05 1.99
CA ILE A 422 12.22 -8.41 2.44
C ILE A 422 12.46 -7.28 3.45
N GLN A 423 13.73 -6.92 3.65
CA GLN A 423 14.18 -5.88 4.60
C GLN A 423 13.80 -6.15 6.06
N ALA A 424 13.66 -7.43 6.43
CA ALA A 424 13.47 -7.81 7.83
C ALA A 424 14.81 -7.82 8.60
N LEU A 425 15.91 -7.99 7.88
CA LEU A 425 17.28 -7.98 8.37
C LEU A 425 18.14 -7.05 7.52
N HIS A 426 19.11 -6.40 8.16
CA HIS A 426 20.24 -5.73 7.54
C HIS A 426 21.46 -6.62 7.65
N GLN A 427 22.27 -6.62 6.59
CA GLN A 427 23.60 -7.20 6.59
C GLN A 427 24.60 -6.06 6.69
N ASP A 428 25.48 -6.11 7.69
CA ASP A 428 26.56 -5.14 7.88
C ASP A 428 27.75 -5.39 6.94
#